data_AF-A0A6B0YFI4-F1
#
_entry.id   AF-A0A6B0YFI4-F1
#
_cell.length_a   1.000
_cell.length_b   1.000
_cell.length_c   1.000
_cell.angle_alpha   90.00
_cell.angle_beta   90.00
_cell.angle_gamma   90.00
#
_symmetry.space_group_name_H-M   'P 1'
#
loop_
_entity.id
_entity.type
_entity.pdbx_description
1 polymer ?
#
loop_
_entity_poly.entity_id
_entity_poly.type
_entity_poly.pdbx_seq_one_letter_code
_entity_poly.pdbx_strand_id
1 'polypeptide(L)'
;MARRILGVLLLAGLCQAASADQEEDFRTAYEAYRQHVAAGRTAEARASAEEAYRLGSRLYGRNSANAAKLAINYAELLNDDAEYKKAARILRNKIEAMEEAYGAGSPELIAVLVETARARFDPKRPDAALAHFRRASALLAADADVRYRGLKNYDIATELVRRVGQDRRCDLHVLLRFRIVVAGVGPKDRVHGRV
;
A
#
# COMPACT_ATOMS: atom_id res chain seq x y z
N MET A 1 -9.68 45.01 27.75
CA MET A 1 -10.13 43.85 26.94
C MET A 1 -9.61 43.85 25.49
N ALA A 2 -9.48 45.01 24.81
CA ALA A 2 -9.01 45.09 23.42
C ALA A 2 -7.65 44.43 23.11
N ARG A 3 -6.68 44.51 24.04
CA ARG A 3 -5.33 43.94 23.88
C ARG A 3 -5.29 42.40 23.85
N ARG A 4 -6.28 41.74 24.47
CA ARG A 4 -6.44 40.27 24.45
C ARG A 4 -7.10 39.78 23.16
N ILE A 5 -8.03 40.55 22.60
CA ILE A 5 -8.72 40.22 21.35
C ILE A 5 -7.76 40.38 20.16
N LEU A 6 -6.93 41.43 20.14
CA LEU A 6 -5.93 41.63 19.09
C LEU A 6 -4.86 40.51 19.06
N GLY A 7 -4.44 40.01 20.23
CA GLY A 7 -3.48 38.90 20.32
C GLY A 7 -4.04 37.57 19.81
N VAL A 8 -5.33 37.27 20.08
CA VAL A 8 -5.99 36.05 19.59
C VAL A 8 -6.18 36.07 18.07
N LEU A 9 -6.50 37.23 17.48
CA LEU A 9 -6.65 37.38 16.03
C LEU A 9 -5.31 37.22 15.28
N LEU A 10 -4.21 37.73 15.83
CA LEU A 10 -2.85 37.54 15.27
C LEU A 10 -2.40 36.07 15.31
N LEU A 11 -2.65 35.37 16.43
CA LEU A 11 -2.35 33.94 16.56
C LEU A 11 -3.20 33.06 15.63
N ALA A 12 -4.48 33.38 15.45
CA ALA A 12 -5.34 32.67 14.51
C ALA A 12 -4.90 32.86 13.06
N GLY A 13 -4.51 34.07 12.67
CA GLY A 13 -4.00 34.37 11.32
C GLY A 13 -2.68 33.66 11.00
N LEU A 14 -1.75 33.60 11.95
CA LEU A 14 -0.47 32.87 11.79
C LEU A 14 -0.68 31.36 11.67
N CYS A 15 -1.64 30.79 12.41
CA CYS A 15 -1.95 29.37 12.35
C CYS A 15 -2.55 28.97 11.00
N GLN A 16 -3.45 29.80 10.45
CA GLN A 16 -4.05 29.57 9.13
C GLN A 16 -3.04 29.67 7.99
N ALA A 17 -2.13 30.65 8.02
CA ALA A 17 -1.07 30.78 7.03
C ALA A 17 -0.11 29.57 7.06
N ALA A 18 0.33 29.15 8.24
CA ALA A 18 1.21 27.99 8.38
C ALA A 18 0.55 26.66 7.92
N SER A 19 -0.77 26.51 8.09
CA SER A 19 -1.49 25.35 7.56
C SER A 19 -1.62 25.37 6.03
N ALA A 20 -1.80 26.57 5.44
CA ALA A 20 -1.88 26.72 3.99
C ALA A 20 -0.54 26.38 3.32
N ASP A 21 0.57 26.87 3.87
CA ASP A 21 1.91 26.56 3.37
C ASP A 21 2.20 25.04 3.41
N GLN A 22 1.81 24.36 4.50
CA GLN A 22 1.98 22.90 4.61
C GLN A 22 1.15 22.11 3.59
N GLU A 23 -0.06 22.57 3.29
CA GLU A 23 -0.92 21.94 2.29
C GLU A 23 -0.37 22.14 0.88
N GLU A 24 0.15 23.33 0.57
CA GLU A 24 0.80 23.63 -0.70
C GLU A 24 2.10 22.83 -0.90
N ASP A 25 2.97 22.77 0.12
CA ASP A 25 4.18 21.96 0.09
C ASP A 25 3.86 20.48 -0.17
N PHE A 26 2.85 19.94 0.53
CA PHE A 26 2.40 18.58 0.33
C PHE A 26 1.90 18.35 -1.10
N ARG A 27 1.05 19.25 -1.60
CA ARG A 27 0.49 19.16 -2.95
C ARG A 27 1.60 19.14 -3.99
N THR A 28 2.58 20.04 -3.87
CA THR A 28 3.74 20.12 -4.76
C THR A 28 4.53 18.82 -4.76
N ALA A 29 4.84 18.27 -3.59
CA ALA A 29 5.58 17.01 -3.48
C ALA A 29 4.79 15.82 -4.08
N TYR A 30 3.48 15.77 -3.85
CA TYR A 30 2.63 14.72 -4.40
C TYR A 30 2.46 14.82 -5.92
N GLU A 31 2.36 16.04 -6.46
CA GLU A 31 2.31 16.27 -7.89
C GLU A 31 3.62 15.87 -8.58
N ALA A 32 4.76 16.24 -7.99
CA ALA A 32 6.07 15.80 -8.47
C ALA A 32 6.16 14.26 -8.48
N TYR A 33 5.73 13.59 -7.40
CA TYR A 33 5.66 12.13 -7.35
C TYR A 33 4.87 11.56 -8.54
N ARG A 34 3.65 12.05 -8.78
CA ARG A 34 2.82 11.56 -9.90
C ARG A 34 3.49 11.79 -11.25
N GLN A 35 4.11 12.95 -11.45
CA GLN A 35 4.81 13.29 -12.70
C GLN A 35 6.06 12.43 -12.93
N HIS A 36 6.80 12.11 -11.86
CA HIS A 36 7.98 11.25 -11.96
C HIS A 36 7.58 9.79 -12.23
N VAL A 37 6.53 9.28 -11.57
CA VAL A 37 5.95 7.96 -11.88
C VAL A 37 5.50 7.87 -13.34
N ALA A 38 4.73 8.87 -13.81
CA ALA A 38 4.25 8.90 -15.19
C ALA A 38 5.39 8.95 -16.23
N ALA A 39 6.53 9.53 -15.85
CA ALA A 39 7.72 9.64 -16.69
C ALA A 39 8.71 8.46 -16.55
N GLY A 40 8.43 7.46 -15.69
CA GLY A 40 9.36 6.36 -15.42
C GLY A 40 10.65 6.77 -14.70
N ARG A 41 10.65 7.95 -14.07
CA ARG A 41 11.79 8.52 -13.32
C ARG A 41 11.81 7.99 -11.90
N THR A 42 12.20 6.73 -11.72
CA THR A 42 12.02 5.98 -10.46
C THR A 42 12.74 6.61 -9.26
N ALA A 43 13.96 7.11 -9.44
CA ALA A 43 14.74 7.72 -8.36
C ALA A 43 14.09 9.02 -7.87
N GLU A 44 13.66 9.89 -8.78
CA GLU A 44 12.96 11.12 -8.45
C GLU A 44 11.56 10.84 -7.88
N ALA A 45 10.83 9.88 -8.43
CA ALA A 45 9.54 9.45 -7.91
C ALA A 45 9.64 9.03 -6.45
N ARG A 46 10.71 8.31 -6.09
CA ARG A 46 10.98 7.88 -4.72
C ARG A 46 11.26 9.06 -3.80
N ALA A 47 12.09 10.01 -4.22
CA ALA A 47 12.36 11.21 -3.43
C ALA A 47 11.08 12.03 -3.18
N SER A 48 10.27 12.24 -4.22
CA SER A 48 8.99 12.94 -4.10
C SER A 48 7.96 12.17 -3.27
N ALA A 49 7.92 10.83 -3.37
CA ALA A 49 7.03 9.99 -2.55
C ALA A 49 7.42 10.03 -1.06
N GLU A 50 8.71 10.01 -0.74
CA GLU A 50 9.21 10.17 0.64
C GLU A 50 8.75 11.50 1.22
N GLU A 51 8.90 12.57 0.44
CA GLU A 51 8.54 13.92 0.86
C GLU A 51 7.03 14.10 1.00
N ALA A 52 6.25 13.64 0.02
CA ALA A 52 4.79 13.62 0.08
C ALA A 52 4.30 12.82 1.31
N TYR A 53 4.89 11.67 1.59
CA TYR A 53 4.59 10.89 2.79
C TYR A 53 4.93 11.65 4.07
N ARG A 54 6.10 12.30 4.14
CA ARG A 54 6.54 13.06 5.30
C ARG A 54 5.60 14.24 5.60
N LEU A 55 5.27 15.03 4.57
CA LEU A 55 4.40 16.21 4.68
C LEU A 55 2.95 15.80 4.94
N GLY A 56 2.40 14.87 4.15
CA GLY A 56 1.04 14.37 4.33
C GLY A 56 0.82 13.67 5.68
N SER A 57 1.85 13.02 6.23
CA SER A 57 1.78 12.46 7.59
C SER A 57 1.67 13.51 8.69
N ARG A 58 2.20 14.72 8.46
CA ARG A 58 2.03 15.86 9.39
C ARG A 58 0.66 16.50 9.20
N LEU A 59 0.24 16.69 7.95
CA LEU A 59 -1.02 17.34 7.59
C LEU A 59 -2.25 16.52 8.02
N TYR A 60 -2.27 15.22 7.71
CA TYR A 60 -3.42 14.35 7.97
C TYR A 60 -3.31 13.55 9.27
N GLY A 61 -2.12 13.52 9.88
CA GLY A 61 -1.80 12.64 11.00
C GLY A 61 -1.32 11.26 10.55
N ARG A 62 -0.31 10.73 11.26
CA ARG A 62 0.47 9.53 10.86
C ARG A 62 -0.34 8.23 10.75
N ASN A 63 -1.50 8.18 11.41
CA ASN A 63 -2.40 7.02 11.44
C ASN A 63 -3.69 7.25 10.63
N SER A 64 -3.77 8.34 9.86
CA SER A 64 -4.90 8.54 8.94
C SER A 64 -4.82 7.62 7.72
N ALA A 65 -5.97 7.32 7.13
CA ALA A 65 -6.04 6.62 5.84
C ALA A 65 -5.30 7.37 4.72
N ASN A 66 -5.29 8.71 4.73
CA ASN A 66 -4.54 9.50 3.75
C ASN A 66 -3.02 9.30 3.90
N ALA A 67 -2.50 9.36 5.13
CA ALA A 67 -1.09 9.05 5.39
C ALA A 67 -0.75 7.58 5.07
N ALA A 68 -1.71 6.66 5.21
CA ALA A 68 -1.55 5.27 4.81
C ALA A 68 -1.40 5.11 3.29
N LYS A 69 -2.25 5.77 2.49
CA LYS A 69 -2.13 5.77 1.03
C LYS A 69 -0.78 6.30 0.55
N LEU A 70 -0.30 7.38 1.16
CA LEU A 70 1.03 7.92 0.87
C LEU A 70 2.15 6.96 1.27
N ALA A 71 2.01 6.30 2.42
CA ALA A 71 2.96 5.28 2.86
C ALA A 71 3.03 4.08 1.91
N ILE A 72 1.90 3.66 1.33
CA ILE A 72 1.82 2.59 0.34
C ILE A 72 2.61 2.98 -0.91
N ASN A 73 2.35 4.15 -1.49
CA ASN A 73 3.07 4.63 -2.67
C ASN A 73 4.59 4.66 -2.45
N TYR A 74 5.03 5.17 -1.29
CA TYR A 74 6.45 5.20 -0.98
C TYR A 74 7.03 3.80 -0.75
N ALA A 75 6.29 2.92 -0.06
CA ALA A 75 6.73 1.55 0.20
C ALA A 75 6.79 0.68 -1.05
N GLU A 76 5.94 0.91 -2.04
CA GLU A 76 5.97 0.25 -3.35
C GLU A 76 7.32 0.48 -4.03
N LEU A 77 7.73 1.75 -4.15
CA LEU A 77 9.04 2.13 -4.72
C LEU A 77 10.21 1.54 -3.90
N LEU A 78 10.09 1.52 -2.57
CA LEU A 78 11.10 0.89 -1.72
C LEU A 78 11.17 -0.63 -1.92
N ASN A 79 10.04 -1.30 -2.12
CA ASN A 79 9.99 -2.73 -2.38
C ASN A 79 10.58 -3.08 -3.76
N ASP A 80 10.34 -2.23 -4.76
CA ASP A 80 10.93 -2.36 -6.10
C ASP A 80 12.45 -2.23 -6.06
N ASP A 81 12.97 -1.31 -5.23
CA ASP A 81 14.40 -1.15 -4.94
C ASP A 81 14.97 -2.20 -3.95
N ALA A 82 14.17 -3.20 -3.57
CA ALA A 82 14.51 -4.24 -2.59
C ALA A 82 14.86 -3.72 -1.17
N GLU A 83 14.48 -2.49 -0.82
CA GLU A 83 14.60 -1.91 0.53
C GLU A 83 13.49 -2.37 1.48
N TYR A 84 13.26 -3.69 1.54
CA TYR A 84 12.17 -4.33 2.26
C TYR A 84 12.08 -3.94 3.74
N LYS A 85 13.23 -3.78 4.42
CA LYS A 85 13.27 -3.36 5.83
C LYS A 85 12.74 -1.94 6.02
N LYS A 86 13.05 -1.02 5.09
CA LYS A 86 12.57 0.37 5.13
C LYS A 86 11.07 0.38 4.82
N ALA A 87 10.64 -0.33 3.78
CA ALA A 87 9.22 -0.48 3.43
C ALA A 87 8.38 -1.02 4.61
N ALA A 88 8.85 -2.08 5.28
CA ALA A 88 8.15 -2.67 6.43
C ALA A 88 8.00 -1.71 7.61
N ARG A 89 8.95 -0.79 7.80
CA ARG A 89 8.89 0.26 8.83
C ARG A 89 7.87 1.34 8.45
N ILE A 90 7.83 1.75 7.19
CA ILE A 90 6.89 2.76 6.67
C ILE A 90 5.44 2.25 6.75
N LEU A 91 5.22 0.98 6.44
CA LEU A 91 3.90 0.33 6.44
C LEU A 91 3.40 -0.10 7.83
N ARG A 92 4.18 0.14 8.90
CA ARG A 92 3.75 -0.23 10.26
C ARG A 92 2.43 0.46 10.61
N ASN A 93 1.48 -0.35 11.09
CA ASN A 93 0.12 0.02 11.49
C ASN A 93 -0.75 0.62 10.37
N LYS A 94 -0.34 0.49 9.09
CA LYS A 94 -1.13 1.01 7.96
C LYS A 94 -2.31 0.13 7.58
N ILE A 95 -2.23 -1.17 7.85
CA ILE A 95 -3.39 -2.07 7.71
C ILE A 95 -4.49 -1.64 8.68
N GLU A 96 -4.14 -1.45 9.97
CA GLU A 96 -5.08 -1.01 11.01
C GLU A 96 -5.74 0.33 10.66
N ALA A 97 -4.94 1.34 10.26
CA ALA A 97 -5.47 2.64 9.84
C ALA A 97 -6.45 2.56 8.66
N MET A 98 -6.19 1.65 7.71
CA MET A 98 -7.07 1.44 6.55
C MET A 98 -8.32 0.64 6.94
N GLU A 99 -8.21 -0.33 7.85
CA GLU A 99 -9.33 -1.08 8.40
C GLU A 99 -10.30 -0.19 9.19
N GLU A 100 -9.77 0.70 10.03
CA GLU A 100 -10.57 1.66 10.79
C GLU A 100 -11.36 2.61 9.87
N ALA A 101 -10.76 3.00 8.73
CA ALA A 101 -11.38 3.95 7.81
C ALA A 101 -12.37 3.32 6.83
N TYR A 102 -12.10 2.11 6.33
CA TYR A 102 -12.86 1.49 5.23
C TYR A 102 -13.50 0.14 5.59
N GLY A 103 -13.14 -0.45 6.72
CA GLY A 103 -13.59 -1.77 7.15
C GLY A 103 -12.72 -2.93 6.64
N ALA A 104 -12.70 -4.03 7.38
CA ALA A 104 -11.80 -5.16 7.12
C ALA A 104 -12.05 -5.91 5.80
N GLY A 105 -13.23 -5.73 5.19
CA GLY A 105 -13.65 -6.36 3.94
C GLY A 105 -13.52 -5.45 2.71
N SER A 106 -12.92 -4.27 2.85
CA SER A 106 -12.92 -3.28 1.77
C SER A 106 -11.78 -3.52 0.75
N PRO A 107 -12.01 -3.29 -0.55
CA PRO A 107 -10.96 -3.37 -1.58
C PRO A 107 -9.79 -2.39 -1.36
N GLU A 108 -10.00 -1.29 -0.63
CA GLU A 108 -8.98 -0.31 -0.29
C GLU A 108 -7.80 -0.91 0.49
N LEU A 109 -7.99 -2.08 1.13
CA LEU A 109 -6.94 -2.78 1.85
C LEU A 109 -5.98 -3.55 0.93
N ILE A 110 -6.32 -3.80 -0.34
CA ILE A 110 -5.55 -4.67 -1.23
C ILE A 110 -4.10 -4.19 -1.35
N ALA A 111 -3.89 -2.91 -1.62
CA ALA A 111 -2.55 -2.37 -1.83
C ALA A 111 -1.68 -2.45 -0.57
N VAL A 112 -2.22 -2.08 0.60
CA VAL A 112 -1.45 -2.14 1.86
C VAL A 112 -1.11 -3.58 2.26
N LEU A 113 -2.00 -4.54 1.98
CA LEU A 113 -1.77 -5.95 2.22
C LEU A 113 -0.65 -6.49 1.32
N VAL A 114 -0.70 -6.18 0.03
CA VAL A 114 0.33 -6.58 -0.95
C VAL A 114 1.68 -5.99 -0.58
N GLU A 115 1.78 -4.68 -0.37
CA GLU A 115 3.07 -4.04 -0.08
C GLU A 115 3.63 -4.45 1.28
N THR A 116 2.78 -4.72 2.28
CA THR A 116 3.22 -5.26 3.57
C THR A 116 3.73 -6.68 3.43
N ALA A 117 3.06 -7.52 2.63
CA ALA A 117 3.51 -8.87 2.35
C ALA A 117 4.87 -8.87 1.63
N ARG A 118 5.04 -8.06 0.58
CA ARG A 118 6.31 -7.89 -0.15
C ARG A 118 7.45 -7.47 0.79
N ALA A 119 7.20 -6.47 1.63
CA ALA A 119 8.18 -5.93 2.56
C ALA A 119 8.57 -6.92 3.68
N ARG A 120 7.68 -7.86 4.04
CA ARG A 120 7.89 -8.80 5.16
C ARG A 120 8.12 -10.24 4.74
N PHE A 121 8.11 -10.55 3.43
CA PHE A 121 8.24 -11.93 2.98
C PHE A 121 9.64 -12.48 3.29
N ASP A 122 9.66 -13.57 4.04
CA ASP A 122 10.86 -14.36 4.35
C ASP A 122 10.60 -15.79 3.85
N PRO A 123 11.38 -16.31 2.90
CA PRO A 123 11.22 -17.68 2.40
C PRO A 123 11.28 -18.74 3.50
N LYS A 124 12.00 -18.48 4.59
CA LYS A 124 12.13 -19.41 5.73
C LYS A 124 10.91 -19.35 6.66
N ARG A 125 10.16 -18.25 6.64
CA ARG A 125 9.00 -17.99 7.49
C ARG A 125 7.89 -17.24 6.72
N PRO A 126 7.35 -17.82 5.64
CA PRO A 126 6.52 -17.09 4.69
C PRO A 126 5.08 -16.87 5.17
N ASP A 127 4.64 -17.58 6.22
CA ASP A 127 3.22 -17.72 6.58
C ASP A 127 2.51 -16.39 6.83
N ALA A 128 3.13 -15.46 7.55
CA ALA A 128 2.53 -14.14 7.82
C ALA A 128 2.37 -13.30 6.54
N ALA A 129 3.39 -13.28 5.67
CA ALA A 129 3.32 -12.57 4.39
C ALA A 129 2.31 -13.23 3.44
N LEU A 130 2.29 -14.56 3.37
CA LEU A 130 1.32 -15.31 2.58
C LEU A 130 -0.12 -15.09 3.06
N ALA A 131 -0.35 -14.91 4.36
CA ALA A 131 -1.68 -14.58 4.87
C ALA A 131 -2.18 -13.23 4.33
N HIS A 132 -1.31 -12.22 4.25
CA HIS A 132 -1.65 -10.93 3.64
C HIS A 132 -1.92 -11.05 2.14
N PHE A 133 -1.10 -11.79 1.38
CA PHE A 133 -1.36 -12.05 -0.04
C PHE A 133 -2.70 -12.76 -0.27
N ARG A 134 -3.00 -13.81 0.51
CA ARG A 134 -4.29 -14.51 0.44
C ARG A 134 -5.47 -13.58 0.70
N ARG A 135 -5.34 -12.71 1.71
CA ARG A 135 -6.37 -11.74 2.05
C ARG A 135 -6.58 -10.74 0.91
N ALA A 136 -5.50 -10.22 0.32
CA ALA A 136 -5.58 -9.35 -0.84
C ALA A 136 -6.30 -10.02 -2.03
N SER A 137 -5.96 -11.28 -2.34
CA SER A 137 -6.63 -12.05 -3.40
C SER A 137 -8.10 -12.33 -3.10
N ALA A 138 -8.48 -12.56 -1.84
CA ALA A 138 -9.88 -12.73 -1.45
C ALA A 138 -10.70 -11.45 -1.64
N LEU A 139 -10.13 -10.29 -1.30
CA LEU A 139 -10.75 -8.99 -1.53
C LEU A 139 -10.86 -8.67 -3.03
N LEU A 140 -9.82 -9.00 -3.80
CA LEU A 140 -9.85 -8.90 -5.26
C LEU A 140 -10.97 -9.75 -5.85
N ALA A 141 -11.23 -10.97 -5.35
CA ALA A 141 -12.24 -11.85 -5.92
C ALA A 141 -13.66 -11.23 -5.97
N ALA A 142 -13.96 -10.28 -5.09
CA ALA A 142 -15.22 -9.54 -5.05
C ALA A 142 -15.34 -8.41 -6.10
N ASP A 143 -14.23 -8.01 -6.73
CA ASP A 143 -14.20 -6.96 -7.75
C ASP A 143 -14.85 -7.44 -9.06
N ALA A 144 -15.62 -6.59 -9.75
CA ALA A 144 -16.25 -6.97 -11.01
C ALA A 144 -15.26 -7.08 -12.19
N ASP A 145 -14.16 -6.32 -12.16
CA ASP A 145 -13.18 -6.27 -13.24
C ASP A 145 -12.28 -7.52 -13.20
N VAL A 146 -12.61 -8.50 -14.04
CA VAL A 146 -11.81 -9.73 -14.24
C VAL A 146 -10.36 -9.42 -14.61
N ARG A 147 -10.12 -8.39 -15.42
CA ARG A 147 -8.77 -8.04 -15.89
C ARG A 147 -7.94 -7.46 -14.75
N TYR A 148 -8.50 -6.53 -13.98
CA TYR A 148 -7.83 -5.96 -12.81
C TYR A 148 -7.47 -7.05 -11.79
N ARG A 149 -8.42 -7.94 -11.47
CA ARG A 149 -8.18 -9.11 -10.60
C ARG A 149 -7.07 -10.01 -11.12
N GLY A 150 -7.10 -10.33 -12.41
CA GLY A 150 -6.13 -11.20 -13.06
C GLY A 150 -4.71 -10.63 -12.97
N LEU A 151 -4.55 -9.35 -13.32
CA LEU A 151 -3.25 -8.67 -13.26
C LEU A 151 -2.69 -8.64 -11.83
N LYS A 152 -3.50 -8.25 -10.84
CA LYS A 152 -3.02 -8.17 -9.46
C LYS A 152 -2.67 -9.54 -8.87
N ASN A 153 -3.44 -10.59 -9.18
CA ASN A 153 -3.08 -11.95 -8.77
C ASN A 153 -1.83 -12.46 -9.49
N TYR A 154 -1.62 -12.08 -10.75
CA TYR A 154 -0.40 -12.39 -11.49
C TYR A 154 0.84 -11.71 -10.89
N ASP A 155 0.74 -10.43 -10.50
CA ASP A 155 1.83 -9.69 -9.85
C ASP A 155 2.25 -10.37 -8.54
N ILE A 156 1.27 -10.74 -7.70
CA ILE A 156 1.50 -11.48 -6.45
C ILE A 156 2.21 -12.80 -6.74
N ALA A 157 1.71 -13.58 -7.72
CA ALA A 157 2.30 -14.87 -8.07
C ALA A 157 3.75 -14.71 -8.55
N THR A 158 4.02 -13.70 -9.39
CA THR A 158 5.34 -13.44 -9.95
C THR A 158 6.34 -13.06 -8.86
N GLU A 159 5.96 -12.18 -7.92
CA GLU A 159 6.82 -11.83 -6.80
C GLU A 159 7.15 -13.05 -5.93
N LEU A 160 6.18 -13.92 -5.67
CA LEU A 160 6.41 -15.15 -4.91
C LEU A 160 7.36 -16.10 -5.63
N VAL A 161 7.18 -16.33 -6.93
CA VAL A 161 8.08 -17.18 -7.72
C VAL A 161 9.50 -16.62 -7.70
N ARG A 162 9.65 -15.29 -7.89
CA ARG A 162 10.97 -14.63 -7.83
C ARG A 162 11.64 -14.78 -6.47
N ARG A 163 10.89 -14.63 -5.38
CA ARG A 163 11.41 -14.69 -4.00
C ARG A 163 11.71 -16.12 -3.54
N VAL A 164 10.99 -17.11 -4.06
CA VAL A 164 11.16 -18.53 -3.72
C VAL A 164 12.25 -19.17 -4.58
N GLY A 165 12.31 -18.86 -5.88
CA GLY A 165 13.32 -19.41 -6.80
C GLY A 165 14.76 -18.96 -6.50
N GLN A 166 14.94 -17.94 -5.65
CA GLN A 166 16.24 -17.57 -5.08
C GLN A 166 16.72 -18.56 -4.00
N ASP A 167 15.87 -19.44 -3.49
CA ASP A 167 16.20 -20.48 -2.51
C ASP A 167 15.61 -21.84 -2.93
N ARG A 168 16.40 -22.64 -3.67
CA ARG A 168 16.02 -23.95 -4.25
C ARG A 168 15.46 -24.98 -3.25
N ARG A 169 15.53 -24.73 -1.94
CA ARG A 169 14.97 -25.61 -0.91
C ARG A 169 13.50 -25.31 -0.57
N CYS A 170 12.96 -24.18 -1.03
CA CYS A 170 11.65 -23.66 -0.62
C CYS A 170 10.55 -23.79 -1.70
N ASP A 171 10.91 -24.21 -2.92
CA ASP A 171 10.04 -24.23 -4.10
C ASP A 171 8.72 -24.99 -3.88
N LEU A 172 8.78 -26.21 -3.37
CA LEU A 172 7.58 -27.06 -3.31
C LEU A 172 6.56 -26.58 -2.25
N HIS A 173 7.02 -26.13 -1.08
CA HIS A 173 6.14 -25.77 0.04
C HIS A 173 5.34 -24.48 -0.24
N VAL A 174 5.98 -23.46 -0.82
CA VAL A 174 5.31 -22.20 -1.13
C VAL A 174 4.39 -22.36 -2.33
N LEU A 175 4.79 -23.10 -3.37
CA LEU A 175 3.95 -23.37 -4.54
C LEU A 175 2.68 -24.17 -4.16
N LEU A 176 2.78 -25.21 -3.32
CA LEU A 176 1.61 -25.97 -2.84
C LEU A 176 0.66 -25.12 -1.97
N ARG A 177 1.20 -24.29 -1.07
CA ARG A 177 0.40 -23.40 -0.21
C ARG A 177 -0.19 -22.18 -0.95
N PHE A 178 0.35 -21.82 -2.12
CA PHE A 178 -0.15 -20.75 -2.97
C PHE A 178 -1.08 -21.26 -4.10
N ARG A 179 -1.03 -22.56 -4.45
CA ARG A 179 -1.97 -23.19 -5.40
C ARG A 179 -3.44 -22.96 -5.04
N ILE A 180 -3.73 -22.71 -3.76
CA ILE A 180 -5.06 -22.37 -3.23
C ILE A 180 -5.52 -20.96 -3.64
N VAL A 181 -4.60 -20.02 -3.90
CA VAL A 181 -4.93 -18.62 -4.27
C VAL A 181 -5.34 -18.49 -5.73
N VAL A 182 -4.72 -19.27 -6.63
CA VAL A 182 -5.01 -19.23 -8.07
C VAL A 182 -6.30 -20.00 -8.43
N ALA A 183 -6.76 -20.91 -7.55
CA ALA A 183 -8.00 -21.65 -7.75
C ALA A 183 -9.27 -20.76 -7.80
N GLY A 184 -9.19 -19.49 -7.35
CA GLY A 184 -10.28 -18.52 -7.45
C GLY A 184 -10.35 -17.73 -8.77
N VAL A 185 -9.44 -17.97 -9.71
CA VAL A 185 -9.36 -17.26 -11.01
C VAL A 185 -10.10 -18.02 -12.12
N GLY A 186 -10.60 -19.23 -11.85
CA GLY A 186 -11.48 -19.96 -12.75
C GLY A 186 -12.95 -19.53 -12.60
N PRO A 187 -13.76 -19.55 -13.68
CA PRO A 187 -15.19 -19.26 -13.58
C PRO A 187 -15.83 -20.18 -12.52
N LYS A 188 -16.63 -19.59 -11.61
CA LYS A 188 -17.39 -20.33 -10.58
C LYS A 188 -18.56 -21.13 -11.16
N ASP A 189 -18.71 -21.15 -12.48
CA ASP A 189 -19.84 -21.74 -13.17
C ASP A 189 -19.48 -23.13 -13.68
N ARG A 190 -19.41 -24.10 -12.77
CA ARG A 190 -19.82 -25.47 -13.10
C ARG A 190 -20.80 -25.95 -12.05
N VAL A 191 -22.04 -25.50 -12.27
CA VAL A 191 -23.26 -26.16 -11.84
C VAL A 191 -23.10 -27.66 -12.01
N HIS A 192 -23.42 -28.40 -10.95
CA HIS A 192 -23.69 -29.82 -11.01
C HIS A 192 -24.75 -30.10 -12.07
N GLY A 193 -24.33 -30.55 -13.25
CA GLY A 193 -25.18 -31.22 -14.23
C GLY A 193 -24.81 -32.68 -14.23
N ARG A 194 -25.60 -33.51 -13.55
CA ARG A 194 -25.64 -34.96 -13.80
C ARG A 194 -26.08 -35.17 -15.26
N VAL A 195 -25.39 -36.08 -15.95
CA VAL A 195 -26.02 -36.96 -16.93
C VAL A 195 -25.76 -38.37 -16.44
#